data_AF-A0A939AQV5-F1
#
_entry.id   AF-A0A939AQV5-F1
#
_cell.length_a   1.000
_cell.length_b   1.000
_cell.length_c   1.000
_cell.angle_alpha   90.00
_cell.angle_beta   90.00
_cell.angle_gamma   90.00
#
_symmetry.space_group_name_H-M   'P 1'
#
loop_
_entity.id
_entity.type
_entity.pdbx_description
1 polymer ?
#
loop_
_entity_poly.entity_id
_entity_poly.type
_entity_poly.pdbx_seq_one_letter_code
_entity_poly.pdbx_strand_id
1 'polypeptide(L)'
;MTVPVTLLNPPETIAIRNIPEVSEKDIQSVRSMADGTVVVEFDDFGKTKLEVATNTGRGLILVVIVNGRVVYAPRIDTNLTRGALALPAGSIFPLEIEALNDARNKERAQKLKEM
;
A
#
# COMPACT_ATOMS: atom_id res chain seq x y z
N MET A 1 14.70 13.40 -5.47
CA MET A 1 15.66 12.32 -5.16
C MET A 1 15.00 10.99 -5.45
N THR A 2 15.73 10.07 -6.08
CA THR A 2 15.31 8.69 -6.32
C THR A 2 16.18 7.75 -5.50
N VAL A 3 15.62 6.65 -5.03
CA VAL A 3 16.30 5.67 -4.16
C VAL A 3 16.39 4.34 -4.90
N PRO A 4 17.56 3.70 -4.96
CA PRO A 4 17.69 2.38 -5.57
C PRO A 4 17.04 1.34 -4.66
N VAL A 5 16.19 0.52 -5.26
CA VAL A 5 15.45 -0.53 -4.56
C VAL A 5 15.57 -1.81 -5.36
N THR A 6 16.01 -2.88 -4.71
CA THR A 6 16.16 -4.20 -5.32
C THR A 6 14.85 -4.97 -5.21
N LEU A 7 14.22 -5.24 -6.35
CA LEU A 7 13.12 -6.18 -6.46
C LEU A 7 13.66 -7.60 -6.29
N LEU A 8 12.85 -8.48 -5.70
CA LEU A 8 13.25 -9.87 -5.47
C LEU A 8 12.77 -10.81 -6.58
N ASN A 9 11.74 -10.42 -7.35
CA ASN A 9 11.21 -11.27 -8.41
C ASN A 9 10.42 -10.47 -9.48
N PRO A 10 10.99 -10.24 -10.68
CA PRO A 10 12.37 -10.54 -11.07
C PRO A 10 13.39 -9.71 -10.29
N PRO A 11 14.62 -10.19 -10.11
CA PRO A 11 15.68 -9.44 -9.44
C PRO A 11 16.13 -8.26 -10.29
N GLU A 12 15.50 -7.11 -10.10
CA GLU A 12 15.78 -5.86 -10.83
C GLU A 12 15.99 -4.72 -9.83
N THR A 13 17.04 -3.91 -10.03
CA THR A 13 17.25 -2.72 -9.20
C THR A 13 16.58 -1.54 -9.88
N ILE A 14 15.49 -1.04 -9.28
CA ILE A 14 14.71 0.05 -9.81
C ILE A 14 14.90 1.31 -8.97
N ALA A 15 14.88 2.47 -9.62
CA ALA A 15 14.94 3.74 -8.94
C ALA A 15 13.52 4.22 -8.61
N ILE A 16 13.14 4.17 -7.33
CA ILE A 16 11.84 4.68 -6.88
C ILE A 16 11.95 6.15 -6.49
N ARG A 17 10.85 6.90 -6.54
CA ARG A 17 10.80 8.25 -5.96
C ARG A 17 10.94 8.17 -4.44
N ASN A 18 11.65 9.14 -3.86
CA ASN A 18 11.82 9.23 -2.41
C ASN A 18 10.55 9.63 -1.65
N ILE A 19 9.51 10.11 -2.37
CA ILE A 19 8.22 10.47 -1.79
C ILE A 19 7.22 9.38 -2.22
N PRO A 20 6.58 8.68 -1.27
CA PRO A 20 5.54 7.72 -1.59
C PRO A 20 4.28 8.44 -2.08
N GLU A 21 3.65 7.91 -3.13
CA GLU A 21 2.39 8.43 -3.69
C GLU A 21 1.23 8.24 -2.69
N VAL A 22 1.25 7.13 -1.95
CA VAL A 22 0.31 6.79 -0.87
C VAL A 22 1.08 6.17 0.29
N SER A 23 0.66 6.49 1.51
CA SER A 23 1.32 6.05 2.75
C SER A 23 0.36 5.32 3.69
N GLU A 24 0.88 4.75 4.76
CA GLU A 24 0.09 4.12 5.84
C GLU A 24 -0.96 5.04 6.50
N LYS A 25 -0.77 6.36 6.34
CA LYS A 25 -1.72 7.38 6.79
C LYS A 25 -3.01 7.42 5.99
N ASP A 26 -2.92 7.01 4.72
CA ASP A 26 -4.04 7.00 3.78
C ASP A 26 -4.78 5.63 3.80
N ILE A 27 -4.34 4.69 4.66
CA ILE A 27 -4.93 3.36 4.81
C ILE A 27 -6.11 3.42 5.78
N GLN A 28 -7.27 2.94 5.34
CA GLN A 28 -8.48 2.80 6.13
C GLN A 28 -8.50 1.48 6.91
N SER A 29 -8.20 0.36 6.25
CA SER A 29 -8.20 -0.97 6.84
C SER A 29 -7.33 -1.93 6.03
N VAL A 30 -6.81 -2.95 6.70
CA VAL A 30 -6.12 -4.07 6.03
C VAL A 30 -6.78 -5.38 6.41
N ARG A 31 -7.11 -6.19 5.41
CA ARG A 31 -7.78 -7.48 5.60
C ARG A 31 -7.05 -8.58 4.85
N SER A 32 -6.72 -9.65 5.54
CA SER A 32 -6.24 -10.89 4.93
C SER A 32 -7.42 -11.75 4.48
N MET A 33 -7.39 -12.23 3.25
CA MET A 33 -8.34 -13.18 2.68
C MET A 33 -7.92 -14.62 3.01
N ALA A 34 -8.85 -15.57 2.86
CA ALA A 34 -8.64 -16.98 3.18
C ALA A 34 -7.60 -17.67 2.28
N ASP A 35 -7.36 -17.13 1.09
CA ASP A 35 -6.32 -17.56 0.15
C ASP A 35 -4.93 -17.00 0.49
N GLY A 36 -4.83 -16.19 1.55
CA GLY A 36 -3.60 -15.51 1.97
C GLY A 36 -3.41 -14.12 1.34
N THR A 37 -4.23 -13.73 0.36
CA THR A 37 -4.16 -12.41 -0.27
C THR A 37 -4.45 -11.32 0.76
N VAL A 38 -3.64 -10.26 0.80
CA VAL A 38 -3.85 -9.13 1.72
C VAL A 38 -4.45 -7.97 0.94
N VAL A 39 -5.66 -7.54 1.31
CA VAL A 39 -6.32 -6.38 0.71
C VAL A 39 -6.13 -5.19 1.62
N VAL A 40 -5.50 -4.15 1.09
CA VAL A 40 -5.31 -2.85 1.74
C VAL A 40 -6.38 -1.91 1.19
N GLU A 41 -7.30 -1.47 2.04
CA GLU A 41 -8.33 -0.50 1.70
C GLU A 41 -7.86 0.90 2.10
N PHE A 42 -7.92 1.85 1.17
CA PHE A 42 -7.54 3.24 1.41
C PHE A 42 -8.75 4.09 1.76
N ASP A 43 -8.53 5.17 2.51
CA ASP A 43 -9.55 6.20 2.73
C ASP A 43 -9.80 7.04 1.47
N ASP A 44 -10.85 7.87 1.44
CA ASP A 44 -11.21 8.65 0.23
C ASP A 44 -10.05 9.49 -0.34
N PHE A 45 -9.15 9.96 0.53
CA PHE A 45 -7.96 10.70 0.12
C PHE A 45 -6.91 9.79 -0.52
N GLY A 46 -6.64 8.64 0.09
CA GLY A 46 -5.78 7.59 -0.43
C GLY A 46 -6.28 6.99 -1.74
N LYS A 47 -7.60 6.80 -1.89
CA LYS A 47 -8.22 6.35 -3.15
C LYS A 47 -7.92 7.32 -4.28
N THR A 48 -8.13 8.62 -4.02
CA THR A 48 -7.88 9.68 -5.01
C THR A 48 -6.41 9.72 -5.40
N LYS A 49 -5.50 9.69 -4.41
CA LYS A 49 -4.05 9.65 -4.68
C LYS A 49 -3.64 8.43 -5.49
N LEU A 50 -4.10 7.24 -5.11
CA LEU A 50 -3.79 5.99 -5.79
C LEU A 50 -4.29 6.02 -7.25
N GLU A 51 -5.47 6.57 -7.48
CA GLU A 51 -6.03 6.74 -8.82
C GLU A 51 -5.17 7.69 -9.67
N VAL A 52 -4.81 8.87 -9.13
CA VAL A 52 -3.95 9.85 -9.82
C VAL A 52 -2.55 9.26 -10.10
N ALA A 53 -1.97 8.57 -9.13
CA ALA A 53 -0.67 7.94 -9.25
C ALA A 53 -0.65 6.83 -10.29
N THR A 54 -1.70 5.99 -10.33
CA THR A 54 -1.80 4.92 -11.34
C THR A 54 -2.11 5.45 -12.73
N ASN A 55 -2.87 6.54 -12.84
CA ASN A 55 -3.15 7.19 -14.11
C ASN A 55 -1.87 7.85 -14.69
N THR A 56 -1.16 8.60 -13.85
CA THR A 56 0.07 9.31 -14.24
C THR A 56 1.25 8.37 -14.45
N GLY A 57 1.33 7.32 -13.64
CA GLY A 57 2.41 6.33 -13.66
C GLY A 57 2.16 5.15 -14.58
N ARG A 58 1.22 5.24 -15.53
CA ARG A 58 0.91 4.13 -16.42
C ARG A 58 2.14 3.67 -17.19
N GLY A 59 2.40 2.36 -17.15
CA GLY A 59 3.59 1.74 -17.72
C GLY A 59 4.84 1.72 -16.81
N LEU A 60 4.80 2.41 -15.66
CA LEU A 60 5.82 2.34 -14.61
C LEU A 60 5.55 1.17 -13.65
N ILE A 61 6.49 0.93 -12.73
CA ILE A 61 6.37 -0.08 -11.68
C ILE A 61 5.85 0.59 -10.39
N LEU A 62 4.73 0.07 -9.86
CA LEU A 62 4.23 0.43 -8.55
C LEU A 62 4.97 -0.40 -7.51
N VAL A 63 5.69 0.24 -6.59
CA VAL A 63 6.45 -0.46 -5.55
C VAL A 63 5.76 -0.33 -4.22
N VAL A 64 5.44 -1.47 -3.61
CA VAL A 64 4.87 -1.54 -2.28
C VAL A 64 5.96 -1.90 -1.30
N ILE A 65 6.16 -1.02 -0.33
CA ILE A 65 7.15 -1.16 0.72
C ILE A 65 6.44 -1.33 2.06
N VAL A 66 6.83 -2.37 2.79
CA VAL A 66 6.34 -2.64 4.15
C VAL A 66 7.56 -2.79 5.05
N ASN A 67 7.68 -1.93 6.06
CA ASN A 67 8.82 -1.90 6.99
C ASN A 67 10.20 -1.93 6.30
N GLY A 68 10.34 -1.16 5.20
CA GLY A 68 11.58 -1.05 4.43
C GLY A 68 11.84 -2.21 3.46
N ARG A 69 10.94 -3.18 3.35
CA ARG A 69 11.03 -4.32 2.43
C ARG A 69 10.10 -4.14 1.26
N VAL A 70 10.56 -4.43 0.05
CA VAL A 70 9.66 -4.52 -1.11
C VAL A 70 8.92 -5.83 -1.06
N VAL A 71 7.59 -5.75 -1.03
CA VAL A 71 6.73 -6.92 -0.90
C VAL A 71 5.89 -7.17 -2.14
N TYR A 72 5.75 -6.15 -2.99
CA TYR A 72 4.99 -6.23 -4.24
C TYR A 72 5.46 -5.13 -5.20
N ALA A 73 5.60 -5.46 -6.48
CA ALA A 73 6.10 -4.55 -7.49
C ALA A 73 5.44 -4.73 -8.87
N PRO A 74 4.11 -4.63 -9.00
CA PRO A 74 3.44 -4.82 -10.28
C PRO A 74 3.70 -3.65 -11.21
N ARG A 75 3.62 -3.91 -12.51
CA ARG A 75 3.53 -2.86 -13.51
C ARG A 75 2.14 -2.22 -13.46
N ILE A 76 2.09 -0.91 -13.63
CA ILE A 76 0.84 -0.14 -13.68
C ILE A 76 0.27 -0.24 -15.09
N ASP A 77 -0.48 -1.30 -15.37
CA ASP A 77 -1.15 -1.49 -16.66
C ASP A 77 -2.60 -0.99 -16.66
N THR A 78 -3.21 -0.94 -15.46
CA THR A 78 -4.60 -0.55 -15.22
C THR A 78 -4.73 0.41 -14.04
N ASN A 79 -5.78 1.24 -14.05
CA ASN A 79 -6.07 2.17 -12.97
C ASN A 79 -6.67 1.43 -11.77
N LEU A 80 -6.14 1.67 -10.58
CA LEU A 80 -6.70 1.15 -9.33
C LEU A 80 -7.84 2.05 -8.83
N THR A 81 -8.98 2.01 -9.52
CA THR A 81 -10.17 2.84 -9.24
C THR A 81 -11.00 2.36 -8.05
N ARG A 82 -10.79 1.13 -7.57
CA ARG A 82 -11.55 0.58 -6.43
C ARG A 82 -11.04 1.05 -5.07
N GLY A 83 -9.94 1.79 -5.04
CA GLY A 83 -9.41 2.30 -3.78
C GLY A 83 -8.91 1.22 -2.83
N ALA A 84 -8.60 0.05 -3.36
CA ALA A 84 -8.06 -1.08 -2.63
C ALA A 84 -6.93 -1.71 -3.43
N LEU A 85 -5.86 -2.09 -2.73
CA LEU A 85 -4.71 -2.76 -3.31
C LEU A 85 -4.67 -4.19 -2.80
N ALA A 86 -4.71 -5.15 -3.72
CA ALA A 86 -4.50 -6.56 -3.41
C ALA A 86 -3.01 -6.87 -3.47
N LEU A 87 -2.48 -7.38 -2.37
CA LEU A 87 -1.10 -7.83 -2.21
C LEU A 87 -1.08 -9.35 -2.13
N PRO A 88 -0.09 -10.01 -2.74
CA PRO A 88 0.01 -11.46 -2.72
C PRO A 88 0.23 -12.00 -1.30
N ALA A 89 -0.04 -13.29 -1.13
CA ALA A 89 0.15 -13.97 0.14
C ALA A 89 1.61 -13.87 0.61
N GLY A 90 1.79 -13.53 1.89
CA GLY A 90 3.11 -13.30 2.49
C GLY A 90 3.67 -11.89 2.29
N SER A 91 2.95 -10.97 1.63
CA SER A 91 3.40 -9.58 1.50
C SER A 91 3.34 -8.78 2.80
N ILE A 92 2.41 -9.10 3.72
CA ILE A 92 2.31 -8.45 5.03
C ILE A 92 2.14 -9.55 6.07
N PHE A 93 2.89 -9.47 7.17
CA PHE A 93 2.74 -10.44 8.25
C PHE A 93 1.44 -10.19 9.04
N PRO A 94 0.77 -11.24 9.55
CA PRO A 94 -0.47 -11.08 10.32
C PRO A 94 -0.32 -10.12 11.51
N LEU A 95 0.83 -10.16 12.19
CA LEU A 95 1.17 -9.26 13.29
C LEU A 95 1.23 -7.78 12.86
N GLU A 96 1.69 -7.50 11.64
CA GLU A 96 1.74 -6.14 11.10
C GLU A 96 0.35 -5.64 10.71
N ILE A 97 -0.49 -6.52 10.16
CA ILE A 97 -1.89 -6.24 9.86
C ILE A 97 -2.64 -5.87 11.14
N GLU A 98 -2.45 -6.67 12.20
CA GLU A 98 -3.08 -6.44 13.50
C GLU A 98 -2.61 -5.12 14.12
N ALA A 99 -1.30 -4.87 14.15
CA ALA A 99 -0.73 -3.63 14.68
C ALA A 99 -1.24 -2.38 13.94
N LEU A 100 -1.30 -2.43 12.61
CA LEU A 100 -1.78 -1.30 11.80
C LEU A 100 -3.28 -1.05 12.02
N ASN A 101 -4.09 -2.11 12.05
CA ASN A 101 -5.52 -1.99 12.31
C ASN A 101 -5.82 -1.52 13.73
N ASP A 102 -5.09 -2.00 14.73
CA ASP A 102 -5.23 -1.56 16.13
C ASP A 102 -4.89 -0.07 16.27
N ALA A 103 -3.79 0.39 15.63
CA ALA A 103 -3.43 1.81 15.58
C ALA A 103 -4.53 2.65 14.92
N ARG A 104 -5.06 2.22 13.77
CA ARG A 104 -6.15 2.92 13.06
C ARG A 104 -7.45 2.95 13.86
N ASN A 105 -7.77 1.86 14.56
CA ASN A 105 -8.94 1.76 15.39
C ASN A 105 -8.83 2.65 16.63
N LYS A 106 -7.65 2.70 17.27
CA LYS A 106 -7.36 3.63 18.38
C LYS A 106 -7.46 5.09 17.94
N GLU A 107 -6.88 5.47 16.81
CA GLU A 107 -7.01 6.82 16.26
C GLU A 107 -8.49 7.19 15.98
N ARG A 108 -9.27 6.27 15.39
CA ARG A 108 -10.71 6.48 15.18
C ARG A 108 -11.48 6.64 16.48
N ALA A 109 -11.22 5.77 17.47
CA ALA A 109 -11.87 5.83 18.77
C ALA A 109 -11.54 7.12 19.52
N GLN A 110 -10.31 7.64 19.36
CA GLN A 110 -9.91 8.91 19.93
C GLN A 110 -10.64 10.07 19.25
N LYS A 111 -10.68 10.13 17.92
CA LYS A 111 -11.45 11.15 17.18
C LYS A 111 -12.93 11.17 17.53
N LEU A 112 -13.54 10.01 17.78
CA LEU A 112 -14.96 9.91 18.14
C LEU A 112 -15.24 10.39 19.57
N LYS A 113 -14.25 10.34 20.47
CA LYS A 113 -14.36 10.89 21.84
C LYS A 113 -14.16 12.41 21.90
N GLU A 114 -13.59 13.00 20.86
CA GLU A 114 -13.31 14.44 20.77
C GLU A 114 -14.37 15.22 19.98
N MET A 115 -15.42 14.54 19.48
CA MET A 115 -16.67 15.15 18.96
C MET A 115 -17.77 15.15 20.02
#